data_AF-A0A5E4BRN9-F1
#
_entry.id   AF-A0A5E4BRN9-F1
#
_cell.length_a   1.000
_cell.length_b   1.000
_cell.length_c   1.000
_cell.angle_alpha   90.00
_cell.angle_beta   90.00
_cell.angle_gamma   90.00
#
_symmetry.space_group_name_H-M   'P 1'
#
loop_
_entity.id
_entity.type
_entity.pdbx_description
1 polymer ?
#
loop_
_entity_poly.entity_id
_entity_poly.type
_entity_poly.pdbx_seq_one_letter_code
_entity_poly.pdbx_strand_id
1 'polypeptide(L)'
;MHFLLKKTLALIMRPAVKMAPQKDKRTTWKFNLDLTHPIEDGIFDFGNFEQFLWEKVKVNGKTGNLGNVVHIERFNYKITVVSEKQFSKRYLKYLTKKYLKKNNLCGWLHVIASDKKI
;
A
#
# COMPACT_ATOMS: atom_id res chain seq x y z
N MET A 1 -25.83 72.75 29.28
CA MET A 1 -25.62 72.11 27.97
C MET A 1 -24.92 70.78 28.20
N HIS A 2 -25.66 69.72 27.90
CA HIS A 2 -25.27 68.31 27.88
C HIS A 2 -24.02 68.09 27.02
N PHE A 3 -23.16 67.10 27.31
CA PHE A 3 -22.65 66.13 26.32
C PHE A 3 -21.68 65.14 26.97
N LEU A 4 -22.25 64.00 27.39
CA LEU A 4 -21.58 62.74 27.67
C LEU A 4 -20.77 62.27 26.45
N LEU A 5 -19.44 62.16 26.57
CA LEU A 5 -18.64 61.38 25.62
C LEU A 5 -18.58 59.92 26.08
N LYS A 6 -19.39 59.09 25.43
CA LYS A 6 -19.47 57.64 25.62
C LYS A 6 -18.12 57.00 25.29
N LYS A 7 -17.49 56.34 26.27
CA LYS A 7 -16.44 55.33 26.00
C LYS A 7 -17.13 54.07 25.48
N THR A 8 -17.18 53.92 24.15
CA THR A 8 -17.56 52.66 23.51
C THR A 8 -16.42 51.65 23.67
N LEU A 9 -16.75 50.49 24.24
CA LEU A 9 -15.88 49.32 24.26
C LEU A 9 -15.80 48.77 22.82
N ALA A 10 -14.70 49.02 22.13
CA ALA A 10 -14.44 48.41 20.83
C ALA A 10 -14.15 46.92 21.02
N LEU A 11 -15.05 46.08 20.52
CA LEU A 11 -14.90 44.64 20.49
C LEU A 11 -14.03 44.27 19.29
N ILE A 12 -12.73 44.08 19.52
CA ILE A 12 -11.77 43.67 18.48
C ILE A 12 -12.04 42.21 18.12
N MET A 13 -12.75 41.96 17.01
CA MET A 13 -12.81 40.63 16.40
C MET A 13 -11.40 40.23 15.95
N ARG A 14 -10.83 39.19 16.56
CA ARG A 14 -9.60 38.55 16.08
C ARG A 14 -9.91 37.78 14.78
N PRO A 15 -9.05 37.84 13.75
CA PRO A 15 -9.27 37.09 12.52
C PRO A 15 -9.22 35.59 12.83
N ALA A 16 -10.26 34.85 12.38
CA ALA A 16 -10.28 33.40 12.45
C ALA A 16 -9.15 32.82 11.60
N VAL A 17 -8.23 32.10 12.22
CA VAL A 17 -7.16 31.36 11.55
C VAL A 17 -7.83 30.26 10.71
N LYS A 18 -7.90 30.47 9.39
CA LYS A 18 -8.30 29.42 8.44
C LYS A 18 -7.18 28.38 8.43
N MET A 19 -7.37 27.29 9.17
CA MET A 19 -6.50 26.11 9.05
C MET A 19 -6.70 25.55 7.64
N ALA A 20 -5.66 25.61 6.81
CA ALA A 20 -5.64 24.90 5.53
C ALA A 20 -5.86 23.40 5.82
N PRO A 21 -6.62 22.68 4.97
CA PRO A 21 -6.81 21.25 5.16
C PRO A 21 -5.44 20.57 5.11
N GLN A 22 -4.99 20.03 6.23
CA GLN A 22 -3.80 19.19 6.26
C GLN A 22 -4.08 18.00 5.34
N LYS A 23 -3.38 17.95 4.21
CA LYS A 23 -3.39 16.80 3.32
C LYS A 23 -2.79 15.64 4.10
N ASP A 24 -3.64 14.77 4.63
CA ASP A 24 -3.23 13.56 5.33
C ASP A 24 -2.15 12.85 4.50
N LYS A 25 -0.99 12.62 5.12
CA LYS A 25 0.12 11.90 4.50
C LYS A 25 -0.38 10.51 4.15
N ARG A 26 -0.69 10.28 2.87
CA ARG A 26 -1.09 8.96 2.37
C ARG A 26 0.02 7.96 2.68
N THR A 27 -0.27 7.00 3.54
CA THR A 27 0.67 5.95 3.92
C THR A 27 0.75 4.93 2.80
N THR A 28 1.75 5.06 1.92
CA THR A 28 2.00 4.08 0.87
C THR A 28 2.71 2.87 1.43
N TRP A 29 2.11 1.70 1.28
CA TRP A 29 2.69 0.41 1.67
C TRP A 29 3.44 -0.18 0.48
N LYS A 30 4.75 -0.40 0.61
CA LYS A 30 5.59 -0.96 -0.45
C LYS A 30 6.21 -2.26 0.00
N PHE A 31 6.07 -3.30 -0.81
CA PHE A 31 6.65 -4.62 -0.56
C PHE A 31 7.38 -5.10 -1.79
N ASN A 32 8.58 -5.63 -1.59
CA ASN A 32 9.38 -6.25 -2.64
C ASN A 32 9.47 -7.74 -2.39
N LEU A 33 9.27 -8.52 -3.45
CA LEU A 33 9.44 -9.96 -3.47
C LEU A 33 10.62 -10.26 -4.39
N ASP A 34 11.65 -10.92 -3.86
CA ASP A 34 12.79 -11.37 -4.64
C ASP A 34 12.56 -12.81 -5.10
N LEU A 35 12.62 -13.04 -6.41
CA LEU A 35 12.38 -14.32 -7.05
C LEU A 35 13.58 -14.74 -7.91
N THR A 36 14.77 -14.19 -7.66
CA THR A 36 15.97 -14.43 -8.49
C THR A 36 16.31 -15.91 -8.62
N HIS A 37 16.52 -16.62 -7.51
CA HIS A 37 16.88 -18.05 -7.53
C HIS A 37 15.87 -18.94 -8.28
N PRO A 38 14.56 -18.94 -7.96
CA PRO A 38 13.63 -19.84 -8.63
C PRO A 38 13.38 -19.50 -10.11
N ILE A 39 13.65 -18.27 -10.56
CA ILE A 39 13.56 -17.90 -11.96
C ILE A 39 14.82 -18.31 -12.72
N GLU A 40 16.00 -18.11 -12.14
CA GLU A 40 17.28 -18.57 -12.72
C GLU A 40 17.30 -20.08 -12.90
N ASP A 41 16.77 -20.83 -11.93
CA ASP A 41 16.61 -22.28 -12.00
C ASP A 41 15.56 -22.73 -13.03
N GLY A 42 14.78 -21.80 -13.61
CA GLY A 42 13.76 -22.08 -14.63
C GLY A 42 12.48 -22.76 -14.10
N ILE A 43 12.33 -22.90 -12.79
CA ILE A 43 11.21 -23.61 -12.15
C ILE A 43 10.00 -22.72 -11.84
N PHE A 44 10.13 -21.40 -11.98
CA PHE A 44 9.10 -20.42 -11.61
C PHE A 44 8.75 -19.49 -12.76
N ASP A 45 7.48 -19.44 -13.14
CA ASP A 45 6.97 -18.54 -14.18
C ASP A 45 6.50 -17.21 -13.58
N PHE A 46 7.25 -16.15 -13.89
CA PHE A 46 6.98 -14.81 -13.43
C PHE A 46 5.68 -14.21 -14.00
N GLY A 47 5.38 -14.45 -15.29
CA GLY A 47 4.22 -13.85 -15.95
C GLY A 47 2.91 -14.41 -15.41
N ASN A 48 2.87 -15.74 -15.23
CA ASN A 48 1.74 -16.42 -14.60
C ASN A 48 1.56 -15.98 -13.13
N PHE A 49 2.66 -15.78 -12.39
CA PHE A 49 2.56 -15.30 -11.01
C PHE A 49 2.03 -13.85 -10.91
N GLU A 50 2.42 -12.96 -11.83
CA GLU A 50 1.88 -11.60 -11.91
C GLU A 50 0.36 -11.61 -12.15
N GLN A 51 -0.10 -12.38 -13.14
CA GLN A 51 -1.54 -12.54 -13.42
C GLN A 51 -2.29 -13.12 -12.21
N PHE A 52 -1.71 -14.10 -11.52
CA PHE A 52 -2.29 -14.66 -10.31
C PHE A 52 -2.47 -13.60 -9.21
N LEU A 53 -1.50 -12.68 -9.03
CA LEU A 53 -1.65 -11.59 -8.07
C LEU A 53 -2.75 -10.62 -8.48
N TRP A 54 -2.84 -10.27 -9.77
CA TRP A 54 -3.93 -9.44 -10.30
C TRP A 54 -5.32 -10.04 -10.03
N GLU A 55 -5.47 -11.36 -10.15
CA GLU A 55 -6.75 -12.02 -9.90
C GLU A 55 -7.07 -12.20 -8.41
N LYS A 56 -6.07 -12.49 -7.58
CA LYS A 56 -6.28 -12.94 -6.20
C LYS A 56 -6.12 -11.87 -5.14
N VAL A 57 -5.49 -10.74 -5.46
CA VAL A 57 -5.41 -9.61 -4.54
C VAL A 57 -6.81 -9.01 -4.36
N LYS A 58 -7.19 -8.86 -3.09
CA LYS A 58 -8.46 -8.26 -2.68
C LYS A 58 -8.24 -6.88 -2.10
N VAL A 59 -9.09 -5.95 -2.52
CA VAL A 59 -9.22 -4.62 -1.93
C VAL A 59 -10.63 -4.52 -1.35
N ASN A 60 -10.74 -4.24 -0.04
CA ASN A 60 -12.03 -4.18 0.67
C ASN A 60 -12.89 -5.47 0.49
N GLY A 61 -12.26 -6.64 0.45
CA GLY A 61 -12.94 -7.93 0.32
C GLY A 61 -13.31 -8.34 -1.11
N LYS A 62 -13.18 -7.46 -2.11
CA LYS A 62 -13.47 -7.75 -3.52
C LYS A 62 -12.19 -7.90 -4.35
N THR A 63 -12.20 -8.83 -5.30
CA THR A 63 -11.15 -9.02 -6.32
C THR A 63 -11.46 -8.16 -7.56
N GLY A 64 -10.46 -7.87 -8.39
CA GLY A 64 -10.65 -7.17 -9.68
C GLY A 64 -10.73 -5.64 -9.59
N ASN A 65 -10.65 -5.05 -8.39
CA ASN A 65 -10.66 -3.59 -8.20
C ASN A 65 -9.27 -3.08 -7.75
N LEU A 66 -8.25 -3.33 -8.57
CA LEU A 66 -6.86 -2.97 -8.27
C LEU A 66 -6.52 -1.54 -8.74
N GLY A 67 -6.98 -1.18 -9.95
CA GLY A 67 -7.01 0.17 -10.52
C GLY A 67 -5.92 1.12 -10.04
N ASN A 68 -6.30 2.02 -9.13
CA ASN A 68 -5.40 3.04 -8.59
C ASN A 68 -4.99 2.77 -7.12
N VAL A 69 -5.44 1.65 -6.54
CA VAL A 69 -5.23 1.37 -5.12
C VAL A 69 -4.00 0.51 -4.90
N VAL A 70 -3.81 -0.50 -5.75
CA VAL A 70 -2.68 -1.43 -5.67
C VAL A 70 -2.01 -1.49 -7.04
N HIS A 71 -0.74 -1.10 -7.06
CA HIS A 71 0.15 -1.22 -8.20
C HIS A 71 1.06 -2.41 -8.00
N ILE A 72 1.12 -3.28 -9.01
CA ILE A 72 2.01 -4.43 -9.05
C ILE A 72 2.97 -4.14 -10.21
N GLU A 73 4.25 -4.04 -9.89
CA GLU A 73 5.32 -3.73 -10.83
C GLU A 73 6.29 -4.89 -10.94
N ARG A 74 6.65 -5.23 -12.17
CA ARG A 74 7.72 -6.16 -12.50
C ARG A 74 9.02 -5.40 -12.70
N PHE A 75 10.07 -5.79 -11.98
CA PHE A 75 11.41 -5.29 -12.22
C PHE A 75 12.42 -6.44 -12.20
N ASN A 76 12.90 -6.85 -13.38
CA ASN A 76 13.80 -8.00 -13.56
C ASN A 76 13.22 -9.28 -12.89
N TYR A 77 13.87 -9.73 -11.81
CA TYR A 77 13.49 -10.88 -11.00
C TYR A 77 12.77 -10.51 -9.70
N LYS A 78 12.28 -9.27 -9.60
CA LYS A 78 11.62 -8.73 -8.41
C LYS A 78 10.22 -8.26 -8.75
N ILE A 79 9.28 -8.54 -7.84
CA ILE A 79 7.92 -7.98 -7.89
C ILE A 79 7.80 -6.96 -6.78
N THR A 80 7.39 -5.76 -7.16
CA THR A 80 7.09 -4.67 -6.24
C THR A 80 5.59 -4.49 -6.16
N VAL A 81 5.02 -4.59 -4.97
CA VAL A 81 3.61 -4.32 -4.70
C VAL A 81 3.53 -3.03 -3.89
N VAL A 82 2.94 -2.00 -4.49
CA VAL A 82 2.67 -0.70 -3.87
C VAL A 82 1.18 -0.57 -3.65
N SER A 83 0.76 -0.25 -2.43
CA SER A 83 -0.65 -0.05 -2.10
C SER A 83 -0.86 1.25 -1.34
N GLU A 84 -1.86 2.04 -1.74
CA GLU A 84 -2.30 3.21 -0.98
C GLU A 84 -3.12 2.81 0.26
N LYS A 85 -3.82 1.67 0.21
CA LYS A 85 -4.59 1.13 1.34
C LYS A 85 -3.76 0.18 2.19
N GLN A 86 -4.28 -0.14 3.38
CA GLN A 86 -3.68 -1.09 4.30
C GLN A 86 -3.41 -2.43 3.60
N PHE A 87 -2.13 -2.71 3.37
CA PHE A 87 -1.66 -3.95 2.77
C PHE A 87 -0.54 -4.50 3.63
N SER A 88 -0.55 -5.81 3.87
CA SER A 88 0.41 -6.45 4.78
C SER A 88 1.26 -7.49 4.07
N LYS A 89 2.53 -7.58 4.48
CA LYS A 89 3.44 -8.63 4.02
C LYS A 89 2.89 -10.04 4.27
N ARG A 90 2.12 -10.23 5.35
CA ARG A 90 1.45 -11.51 5.67
C ARG A 90 0.49 -11.93 4.56
N TYR A 91 -0.27 -10.98 4.00
CA TYR A 91 -1.21 -11.27 2.93
C TYR A 91 -0.47 -11.66 1.65
N LEU A 92 0.60 -10.95 1.28
CA LEU A 92 1.44 -11.30 0.14
C LEU A 92 2.08 -12.69 0.31
N LYS A 93 2.59 -13.00 1.50
CA LYS A 93 3.14 -14.33 1.85
C LYS A 93 2.10 -15.45 1.74
N TYR A 94 0.85 -15.17 2.11
CA TYR A 94 -0.23 -16.14 1.94
C TYR A 94 -0.50 -16.40 0.44
N LEU A 95 -0.61 -15.34 -0.36
CA LEU A 95 -0.87 -15.45 -1.80
C LEU A 95 0.25 -16.21 -2.53
N THR A 96 1.52 -15.92 -2.23
CA THR A 96 2.66 -16.63 -2.82
C THR A 96 2.63 -18.12 -2.46
N LYS A 97 2.40 -18.47 -1.19
CA LYS A 97 2.26 -19.89 -0.78
C LYS A 97 1.08 -20.57 -1.47
N LYS A 98 -0.04 -19.87 -1.64
CA LYS A 98 -1.20 -20.38 -2.36
C LYS A 98 -0.88 -20.68 -3.82
N TYR A 99 -0.11 -19.82 -4.49
CA TYR A 99 0.38 -20.05 -5.85
C TYR A 99 1.32 -21.26 -5.91
N LEU A 100 2.31 -21.34 -5.02
CA LEU A 100 3.26 -22.46 -4.97
C LEU A 100 2.55 -23.80 -4.76
N LYS A 101 1.50 -23.84 -3.94
CA LYS A 101 0.70 -25.05 -3.75
C LYS A 101 -0.09 -25.43 -5.01
N LYS A 102 -0.64 -24.44 -5.73
CA LYS A 102 -1.38 -24.66 -6.99
C LYS A 102 -0.49 -25.25 -8.09
N ASN A 103 0.78 -24.85 -8.13
CA ASN A 103 1.76 -25.32 -9.12
C ASN A 103 2.65 -26.47 -8.62
N ASN A 104 2.31 -27.10 -7.50
CA ASN A 104 3.08 -28.21 -6.90
C ASN A 104 4.55 -27.90 -6.53
N LEU A 105 4.91 -26.61 -6.37
CA LEU A 105 6.27 -26.15 -6.03
C LEU A 105 6.54 -26.10 -4.51
N CYS A 106 5.54 -26.42 -3.69
CA CYS A 106 5.56 -26.21 -2.24
C CYS A 106 6.58 -27.10 -1.48
N GLY A 107 7.09 -28.16 -2.10
CA GLY A 107 8.13 -29.02 -1.52
C GLY A 107 9.56 -28.48 -1.72
N TRP A 108 9.76 -27.67 -2.75
CA TRP A 108 11.07 -27.17 -3.16
C TRP A 108 11.31 -25.73 -2.71
N LEU A 109 10.26 -24.89 -2.75
CA LEU A 109 10.36 -23.46 -2.48
C LEU A 109 9.72 -23.08 -1.14
N HIS A 110 10.46 -22.31 -0.33
CA HIS A 110 9.94 -21.75 0.92
C HIS A 110 9.90 -20.22 0.87
N VAL A 111 8.73 -19.64 1.14
CA VAL A 111 8.57 -18.18 1.22
C VAL A 111 9.01 -17.69 2.59
N ILE A 112 10.18 -17.07 2.65
CA ILE A 112 10.74 -16.46 3.85
C ILE A 112 10.41 -14.97 3.87
N ALA A 113 10.01 -14.47 5.02
CA ALA A 113 9.82 -13.06 5.24
C ALA A 113 11.08 -12.53 5.93
N SER A 114 12.07 -12.03 5.18
CA SER A 114 13.23 -11.39 5.81
C SER A 114 12.79 -10.15 6.56
N ASP A 115 13.02 -10.11 7.88
CA ASP A 115 12.51 -9.04 8.72
C ASP A 115 13.23 -7.70 8.49
N LYS A 116 12.47 -6.65 8.87
CA LYS A 116 12.65 -5.20 8.71
C LYS A 116 14.09 -4.67 8.67
N LYS A 117 14.31 -3.69 7.76
CA LYS A 117 15.10 -2.49 8.12
C LYS A 117 14.41 -1.89 9.35
N ILE A 118 14.98 -2.12 10.53
CA ILE A 118 14.66 -1.38 11.75
C ILE A 118 15.14 0.06 11.54
#